data_AF-A0A519YAP0-F1
#
_entry.id   AF-A0A519YAP0-F1
#
_cell.length_a   1.000
_cell.length_b   1.000
_cell.length_c   1.000
_cell.angle_alpha   90.00
_cell.angle_beta   90.00
_cell.angle_gamma   90.00
#
_symmetry.space_group_name_H-M   'P 1'
#
loop_
_entity.id
_entity.type
_entity.pdbx_description
1 polymer ?
#
loop_
_entity_poly.entity_id
_entity_poly.type
_entity_poly.pdbx_seq_one_letter_code
_entity_poly.pdbx_strand_id
1 'polypeptide(L)'
;VIDIVFSFDSILTAVGLVDNVLVMIAAVIVAMGIMLAFSGAVANFVNRNPTIKMLALSFLIMIGFMLVMEAAHKEIEKGYLYFAMAFSLLVELLNMRLRRKTKAAPVKLRDSQYD
;
A
#
# COMPACT_ATOMS: atom_id res chain seq x y z
N VAL A 1 12.94 -8.95 -1.07
CA VAL A 1 12.37 -8.76 0.29
C VAL A 1 11.02 -8.07 0.25
N ILE A 2 10.86 -6.95 -0.47
CA ILE A 2 9.58 -6.22 -0.59
C ILE A 2 8.43 -7.12 -1.11
N ASP A 3 8.73 -8.02 -2.04
CA ASP A 3 7.71 -8.91 -2.63
C ASP A 3 7.05 -9.82 -1.59
N ILE A 4 7.81 -10.29 -0.60
CA ILE A 4 7.29 -11.12 0.50
C ILE A 4 6.35 -10.30 1.37
N VAL A 5 6.75 -9.08 1.71
CA VAL A 5 6.02 -8.15 2.58
C VAL A 5 4.67 -7.76 1.96
N PHE A 6 4.66 -7.44 0.66
CA PHE A 6 3.44 -7.11 -0.08
C PHE A 6 2.52 -8.33 -0.25
N SER A 7 3.11 -9.52 -0.48
CA SER A 7 2.36 -10.77 -0.54
C SER A 7 1.66 -11.08 0.79
N PHE A 8 2.34 -10.82 1.91
CA PHE A 8 1.84 -11.10 3.24
C PHE A 8 0.66 -10.18 3.64
N ASP A 9 0.76 -8.89 3.37
CA ASP A 9 -0.28 -7.89 3.69
C ASP A 9 -1.60 -8.15 2.94
N SER A 10 -1.51 -8.51 1.65
CA SER A 10 -2.68 -8.82 0.83
C SER A 10 -3.39 -10.11 1.28
N ILE A 11 -2.64 -11.10 1.81
CA ILE A 11 -3.21 -12.29 2.43
C ILE A 11 -3.88 -11.94 3.77
N LEU A 12 -3.19 -11.19 4.63
CA LEU A 12 -3.69 -10.79 5.94
C LEU A 12 -4.96 -9.96 5.85
N THR A 13 -5.04 -9.04 4.88
CA THR A 13 -6.24 -8.24 4.62
C THR A 13 -7.43 -9.12 4.20
N ALA A 14 -7.22 -10.11 3.34
CA ALA A 14 -8.27 -11.04 2.92
C ALA A 14 -8.74 -11.94 4.09
N VAL A 15 -7.83 -12.33 4.98
CA VAL A 15 -8.11 -13.11 6.19
C VAL A 15 -8.89 -12.30 7.22
N GLY A 16 -8.52 -11.04 7.46
CA GLY A 16 -9.18 -10.17 8.44
C GLY A 16 -10.59 -9.70 8.04
N LEU A 17 -11.01 -9.98 6.80
CA LEU A 17 -12.26 -9.50 6.21
C LEU A 17 -13.39 -10.54 6.16
N VAL A 18 -13.10 -11.84 6.35
CA VAL A 18 -14.05 -12.92 6.06
C VAL A 18 -14.29 -13.77 7.30
N ASP A 19 -15.55 -13.89 7.70
CA ASP A 19 -15.95 -14.67 8.88
C ASP A 19 -16.02 -16.18 8.60
N ASN A 20 -16.22 -16.57 7.33
CA ASN A 20 -16.34 -17.98 6.94
C ASN A 20 -14.98 -18.60 6.61
N VAL A 21 -14.54 -19.53 7.46
CA VAL A 21 -13.24 -20.19 7.36
C VAL A 21 -13.02 -20.90 6.02
N LEU A 22 -14.05 -21.57 5.47
CA LEU A 22 -13.94 -22.27 4.19
C LEU A 22 -13.73 -21.29 3.03
N VAL A 23 -14.47 -20.18 3.03
CA VAL A 23 -14.33 -19.13 2.02
C VAL A 23 -12.97 -18.44 2.15
N MET A 24 -12.52 -18.19 3.37
CA MET A 24 -11.21 -17.60 3.66
C MET A 24 -10.06 -18.45 3.11
N ILE A 25 -10.06 -19.77 3.37
CA ILE A 25 -9.01 -20.67 2.86
C ILE A 25 -8.98 -20.65 1.33
N ALA A 26 -10.14 -20.77 0.68
CA ALA A 26 -10.23 -20.74 -0.78
C ALA A 26 -9.74 -19.39 -1.35
N ALA A 27 -10.17 -18.27 -0.76
CA ALA A 27 -9.78 -16.93 -1.17
C ALA A 27 -8.27 -16.69 -1.04
N VAL A 28 -7.65 -17.13 0.06
CA VAL A 28 -6.21 -17.00 0.28
C VAL A 28 -5.42 -17.79 -0.75
N ILE A 29 -5.80 -19.04 -1.04
CA ILE A 29 -5.12 -19.86 -2.05
C ILE A 29 -5.19 -19.20 -3.43
N VAL A 30 -6.38 -18.71 -3.82
CA VAL A 30 -6.57 -18.01 -5.11
C VAL A 30 -5.77 -16.71 -5.14
N ALA A 31 -5.81 -15.90 -4.08
CA ALA A 31 -5.07 -14.65 -3.97
C ALA A 31 -3.56 -14.87 -4.05
N MET A 32 -3.03 -15.89 -3.36
CA MET A 32 -1.62 -16.27 -3.43
C MET A 32 -1.22 -16.67 -4.86
N GLY A 33 -2.05 -17.47 -5.55
CA GLY A 33 -1.80 -17.84 -6.94
C GLY A 33 -1.70 -16.62 -7.86
N ILE A 34 -2.62 -15.67 -7.72
CA ILE A 34 -2.61 -14.42 -8.50
C ILE A 34 -1.38 -13.57 -8.13
N MET A 35 -1.07 -13.40 -6.85
CA MET A 35 0.08 -12.62 -6.43
C MET A 35 1.40 -13.18 -6.92
N LEU A 36 1.59 -14.50 -6.91
CA LEU A 36 2.79 -15.12 -7.45
C LEU A 36 2.91 -14.89 -8.96
N ALA A 37 1.82 -15.06 -9.70
CA ALA A 37 1.78 -14.82 -11.15
C ALA A 37 2.12 -13.37 -11.52
N PHE A 38 1.65 -12.39 -10.74
CA PHE A 38 1.85 -10.96 -11.00
C PHE A 38 2.99 -10.32 -10.18
N SER A 39 3.68 -11.11 -9.35
CA SER A 39 4.68 -10.63 -8.39
C SER A 39 5.75 -9.73 -9.04
N GLY A 40 6.31 -10.15 -10.17
CA GLY A 40 7.33 -9.36 -10.88
C GLY A 40 6.81 -8.01 -11.40
N ALA A 41 5.56 -7.96 -11.90
CA ALA A 41 4.96 -6.73 -12.39
C ALA A 41 4.67 -5.75 -11.23
N VAL A 42 4.12 -6.26 -10.13
CA VAL A 42 3.84 -5.50 -8.93
C VAL A 42 5.14 -4.99 -8.28
N ALA A 43 6.15 -5.86 -8.16
CA ALA A 43 7.47 -5.52 -7.63
C ALA A 43 8.10 -4.37 -8.41
N ASN A 44 8.08 -4.45 -9.74
CA ASN A 44 8.62 -3.41 -10.61
C ASN A 44 7.87 -2.08 -10.47
N PHE A 45 6.55 -2.12 -10.32
CA PHE A 45 5.73 -0.93 -10.10
C PHE A 45 6.03 -0.25 -8.75
N VAL A 46 6.13 -1.03 -7.67
CA VAL A 46 6.43 -0.53 -6.33
C VAL A 46 7.86 0.01 -6.26
N ASN A 47 8.84 -0.68 -6.88
CA ASN A 47 10.23 -0.21 -6.93
C ASN A 47 10.39 1.10 -7.71
N ARG A 48 9.57 1.32 -8.76
CA ARG A 48 9.62 2.57 -9.54
C ARG A 48 8.97 3.76 -8.82
N ASN A 49 8.10 3.51 -7.85
CA ASN A 49 7.36 4.54 -7.12
C ASN A 49 7.64 4.42 -5.60
N PRO A 50 8.69 5.08 -5.09
CA PRO A 50 9.12 4.91 -3.68
C PRO A 50 8.06 5.32 -2.66
N THR A 51 7.17 6.25 -3.00
CA THR A 51 6.05 6.68 -2.14
C THR A 51 4.98 5.58 -2.02
N ILE A 52 4.68 4.84 -3.09
CA ILE A 52 3.80 3.66 -3.06
C ILE A 52 4.41 2.56 -2.18
N LYS A 53 5.72 2.35 -2.23
CA LYS A 53 6.42 1.40 -1.36
C LYS A 53 6.23 1.76 0.12
N MET A 54 6.39 3.04 0.47
CA MET A 54 6.19 3.51 1.84
C MET A 54 4.73 3.32 2.28
N LEU A 55 3.76 3.63 1.40
CA LEU A 55 2.33 3.43 1.67
C LEU A 55 1.99 1.95 1.97
N ALA A 56 2.53 1.01 1.19
CA ALA A 56 2.34 -0.43 1.44
C ALA A 56 2.96 -0.89 2.77
N LEU A 57 4.16 -0.41 3.11
CA LEU A 57 4.80 -0.69 4.41
C LEU A 57 3.96 -0.15 5.57
N SER A 58 3.37 1.04 5.43
CA SER A 58 2.48 1.61 6.43
C SER A 58 1.19 0.82 6.61
N PHE A 59 0.59 0.31 5.53
CA PHE A 59 -0.59 -0.54 5.61
C PHE A 59 -0.32 -1.84 6.35
N LEU A 60 0.81 -2.50 6.07
CA LEU A 60 1.20 -3.70 6.80
C LEU A 60 1.33 -3.44 8.31
N ILE A 61 2.00 -2.35 8.70
CA ILE A 61 2.14 -2.01 10.13
C ILE A 61 0.76 -1.73 10.75
N MET A 62 -0.10 -1.00 10.04
CA MET A 62 -1.46 -0.68 10.49
C MET A 62 -2.32 -1.94 10.66
N ILE A 63 -2.30 -2.86 9.69
CA ILE A 63 -3.00 -4.16 9.77
C ILE A 63 -2.40 -5.00 10.90
N GLY A 64 -1.07 -5.05 11.03
CA GLY A 64 -0.40 -5.75 12.11
C GLY A 64 -0.83 -5.23 13.50
N PHE A 65 -0.90 -3.91 13.66
CA PHE A 65 -1.40 -3.29 14.89
C PHE A 65 -2.89 -3.58 15.13
N MET A 66 -3.72 -3.50 14.10
CA MET A 66 -5.14 -3.85 14.16
C MET A 66 -5.34 -5.28 14.67
N LEU A 67 -4.57 -6.26 14.16
CA LEU A 67 -4.65 -7.65 14.60
C LEU A 67 -4.23 -7.83 16.06
N VAL A 68 -3.19 -7.12 16.52
CA VAL A 68 -2.80 -7.14 17.95
C VAL A 68 -3.91 -6.57 18.83
N MET A 69 -4.60 -5.52 18.37
CA MET A 69 -5.72 -4.92 19.10
C MET A 69 -6.95 -5.83 19.14
N GLU A 70 -7.31 -6.46 18.01
CA GLU A 70 -8.35 -7.48 17.95
C GLU A 70 -8.02 -8.66 18.87
N ALA A 71 -6.77 -9.14 18.87
CA ALA A 71 -6.30 -10.19 19.77
C ALA A 71 -6.35 -9.78 21.25
N ALA A 72 -6.24 -8.49 21.55
CA ALA A 72 -6.42 -7.92 22.89
C ALA A 72 -7.90 -7.63 23.24
N HIS A 73 -8.86 -8.17 22.48
CA HIS A 73 -10.31 -7.97 22.63
C HIS A 73 -10.76 -6.50 22.51
N LYS A 74 -9.98 -5.66 21.83
CA LYS A 74 -10.41 -4.30 21.46
C LYS A 74 -10.83 -4.30 20.01
N GLU A 75 -12.14 -4.37 19.79
CA GLU A 75 -12.70 -4.28 18.45
C GLU A 75 -12.53 -2.86 17.89
N ILE A 76 -11.75 -2.75 16.83
CA ILE A 76 -11.66 -1.53 16.03
C ILE A 76 -12.65 -1.69 14.87
N GLU A 77 -13.49 -0.67 14.66
CA GLU A 77 -14.42 -0.67 13.54
C GLU A 77 -13.62 -0.67 12.22
N LYS A 78 -13.66 -1.82 11.51
CA LYS A 78 -12.88 -2.09 10.30
C LYS A 78 -13.09 -1.05 9.20
N GLY A 79 -14.26 -0.41 9.18
CA GLY A 79 -14.62 0.67 8.27
C GLY A 79 -13.66 1.87 8.31
N TYR A 80 -13.20 2.28 9.49
CA TYR A 80 -12.22 3.37 9.59
C TYR A 80 -10.88 3.00 8.96
N LEU A 81 -10.46 1.73 9.12
CA LEU A 81 -9.24 1.23 8.54
C LEU A 81 -9.31 1.24 7.01
N TYR A 82 -10.41 0.74 6.44
CA TYR A 82 -10.61 0.74 4.99
C TYR A 82 -10.74 2.16 4.42
N PHE A 83 -11.41 3.06 5.13
CA PHE A 83 -11.48 4.46 4.75
C PHE A 83 -10.08 5.11 4.76
N ALA A 84 -9.28 4.87 5.80
CA ALA A 84 -7.92 5.39 5.90
C ALA A 84 -7.02 4.85 4.76
N MET A 85 -7.12 3.56 4.44
CA MET A 85 -6.39 2.95 3.32
C MET A 85 -6.79 3.57 1.98
N ALA A 86 -8.09 3.64 1.71
CA ALA A 86 -8.61 4.19 0.45
C ALA A 86 -8.26 5.68 0.29
N PHE A 87 -8.42 6.47 1.35
CA PHE A 87 -8.09 7.88 1.36
C PHE A 87 -6.58 8.11 1.13
N SER A 88 -5.73 7.35 1.83
CA SER A 88 -4.28 7.44 1.66
C SER A 88 -3.84 7.09 0.24
N LEU A 89 -4.43 6.04 -0.35
CA LEU A 89 -4.18 5.67 -1.74
C LEU A 89 -4.61 6.79 -2.69
N LEU A 90 -5.79 7.39 -2.47
CA LEU A 90 -6.28 8.50 -3.29
C LEU A 90 -5.35 9.72 -3.22
N VAL A 91 -4.93 10.11 -2.01
CA VAL A 91 -3.97 11.20 -1.80
C VAL A 91 -2.66 10.90 -2.50
N GLU A 92 -2.16 9.67 -2.41
CA GLU A 92 -0.92 9.27 -3.08
C GLU A 92 -1.05 9.29 -4.61
N LEU A 93 -2.20 8.89 -5.16
CA LEU A 93 -2.47 9.01 -6.60
C LEU A 93 -2.48 10.49 -7.06
N LEU A 94 -3.06 11.39 -6.26
CA LEU A 94 -3.02 12.84 -6.52
C LEU A 94 -1.59 13.39 -6.42
N ASN A 95 -0.85 12.98 -5.39
CA ASN A 95 0.55 13.36 -5.18
C ASN A 95 1.43 12.93 -6.36
N MET A 96 1.27 11.68 -6.82
CA MET A 96 1.97 11.16 -7.98
C MET A 96 1.61 11.92 -9.27
N ARG A 97 0.35 12.30 -9.47
CA ARG A 97 -0.08 13.14 -10.61
C ARG A 97 0.55 14.53 -10.57
N LEU A 98 0.59 15.16 -9.40
CA LEU A 98 1.16 16.51 -9.24
C LEU A 98 2.68 16.48 -9.47
N ARG A 99 3.39 15.51 -8.87
CA ARG A 99 4.85 15.36 -9.01
C ARG A 99 5.29 15.10 -10.44
N ARG A 100 4.48 14.44 -11.27
CA ARG A 100 4.73 14.31 -12.71
C ARG A 100 4.66 15.64 -13.45
N LYS A 101 3.80 16.58 -13.02
CA LYS A 101 3.70 17.92 -13.60
C LYS A 101 4.85 18.84 -13.17
N THR A 102 5.32 18.76 -11.92
CA THR A 102 6.38 19.64 -11.39
C THR A 102 7.80 19.28 -11.87
N LYS A 103 8.00 18.11 -12.51
CA LYS A 103 9.27 17.80 -13.20
C LYS A 103 9.45 18.58 -14.52
N ALA A 104 8.47 19.37 -14.92
CA ALA A 104 8.61 20.32 -16.02
C ALA A 104 9.32 21.60 -15.55
N ALA A 105 10.52 21.81 -16.07
CA ALA A 105 11.40 22.97 -15.97
C ALA A 105 12.07 23.23 -14.59
N PRO A 106 13.41 23.07 -14.48
CA PRO A 106 14.14 23.70 -13.38
C PRO A 106 13.94 25.22 -13.51
N VAL A 107 13.60 25.88 -12.40
CA VAL A 107 13.56 27.34 -12.33
C VAL A 107 14.99 27.83 -12.59
N LYS A 108 15.24 28.36 -13.80
CA LYS A 108 16.51 29.02 -14.13
C LYS A 108 16.64 30.24 -13.22
N LEU A 109 17.49 30.13 -12.20
CA LEU A 109 17.95 31.29 -11.44
C LEU A 109 18.72 32.18 -12.41
N ARG A 110 18.32 33.44 -12.49
CA ARG A 110 18.99 34.44 -13.31
C ARG A 110 20.27 34.78 -12.56
N ASP A 111 21.42 34.33 -13.06
CA ASP A 111 22.71 34.69 -12.50
C ASP A 111 22.81 36.21 -12.48
N SER A 112 22.96 36.76 -11.29
CA SER A 112 23.12 38.20 -11.09
C SER A 112 24.53 38.56 -11.52
N GLN A 113 24.68 38.98 -12.78
CA GLN A 113 25.85 39.73 -13.21
C GLN A 113 25.93 41.04 -12.41
N TYR A 114 26.72 41.02 -11.35
CA TYR A 114 27.39 42.20 -10.83
C TYR A 114 28.88 41.89 -10.92
N ASP A 115 29.45 42.24 -12.09
CA ASP A 115 30.88 42.48 -12.29
C ASP A 115 31.22 43.90 -11.82
#